data_AF-A0A0J1D5X3-F1
#
_entry.id   AF-A0A0J1D5X3-F1
#
_cell.length_a   1.000
_cell.length_b   1.000
_cell.length_c   1.000
_cell.angle_alpha   90.00
_cell.angle_beta   90.00
_cell.angle_gamma   90.00
#
_symmetry.space_group_name_H-M   'P 1'
#
loop_
_entity.id
_entity.type
_entity.pdbx_description
1 polymer ?
#
loop_
_entity_poly.entity_id
_entity_poly.type
_entity_poly.pdbx_seq_one_letter_code
_entity_poly.pdbx_strand_id
1 'polypeptide(L)'
;MAVLNAHDNIDIRVVKVLTNSLAATDAVAVQAGYAPYRMPMLKAGVELYEFKPVQAEGDGRARTGLFGSPSRASLHAKAYMIDRSILVIGSMNLDSRSASLNTELALVIYSKQIANEAAQLFDNGVAPARACRVELASPAVLAVLAGLKSTGSPMSPLIWSTENDGVVHTYNFDPQAGLYRNVLTGLFMLLPVDSQL
;
A
#
# COMPACT_ATOMS: atom_id res chain seq x y z
N MET A 1 0.09 1.69 -33.32
CA MET A 1 0.50 2.85 -32.51
C MET A 1 -0.77 3.63 -32.21
N ALA A 2 -1.37 3.45 -31.04
CA ALA A 2 -2.56 4.19 -30.65
C ALA A 2 -2.09 5.48 -29.95
N VAL A 3 -2.38 6.62 -30.55
CA VAL A 3 -2.20 7.94 -29.93
C VAL A 3 -3.45 8.16 -29.08
N LEU A 4 -3.30 8.07 -27.75
CA LEU A 4 -4.35 8.51 -26.83
C LEU A 4 -4.29 10.05 -26.78
N ASN A 5 -5.36 10.71 -27.22
CA ASN A 5 -5.46 12.16 -27.19
C ASN A 5 -6.00 12.60 -25.83
N ALA A 6 -5.57 13.78 -25.36
CA ALA A 6 -5.96 14.39 -24.07
C ALA A 6 -7.46 14.74 -23.94
N HIS A 7 -8.32 14.29 -24.88
CA HIS A 7 -9.75 14.52 -24.93
C HIS A 7 -10.60 13.24 -24.84
N ASP A 8 -9.97 12.08 -24.70
CA ASP A 8 -10.72 10.86 -24.41
C ASP A 8 -11.22 10.96 -22.96
N ASN A 9 -12.53 11.16 -22.79
CA ASN A 9 -13.18 11.12 -21.49
C ASN A 9 -13.20 9.64 -21.04
N ILE A 10 -12.06 9.18 -20.53
CA ILE A 10 -11.88 7.80 -20.07
C ILE A 10 -12.69 7.67 -18.78
N ASP A 11 -13.83 6.98 -18.88
CA ASP A 11 -14.64 6.60 -17.72
C ASP A 11 -13.93 5.48 -16.95
N ILE A 12 -13.05 5.87 -16.03
CA ILE A 12 -12.36 4.94 -15.14
C ILE A 12 -13.35 4.50 -14.06
N ARG A 13 -13.83 3.27 -14.16
CA ARG A 13 -14.82 2.74 -13.21
C ARG A 13 -14.25 2.47 -11.83
N VAL A 14 -13.08 1.82 -11.75
CA VAL A 14 -12.44 1.41 -10.48
C VAL A 14 -10.93 1.34 -10.66
N VAL A 15 -10.18 1.88 -9.70
CA VAL A 15 -8.74 1.69 -9.56
C VAL A 15 -8.48 0.96 -8.24
N LYS A 16 -7.75 -0.15 -8.30
CA LYS A 16 -7.31 -0.89 -7.11
C LYS A 16 -5.79 -0.88 -7.01
N VAL A 17 -5.28 -0.63 -5.81
CA VAL A 17 -3.84 -0.58 -5.54
C VAL A 17 -3.53 -1.54 -4.41
N LEU A 18 -2.57 -2.43 -4.64
CA LEU A 18 -1.94 -3.26 -3.61
C LEU A 18 -0.49 -2.82 -3.47
N THR A 19 -0.11 -2.36 -2.29
CA THR A 19 1.26 -1.94 -1.97
C THR A 19 1.72 -2.57 -0.66
N ASN A 20 3.02 -2.53 -0.38
CA ASN A 20 3.52 -3.00 0.90
C ASN A 20 2.98 -2.13 2.05
N SER A 21 2.61 -2.77 3.17
CA SER A 21 2.44 -2.06 4.44
C SER A 21 3.79 -1.59 4.98
N LEU A 22 3.79 -0.68 5.96
CA LEU A 22 4.99 -0.27 6.70
C LEU A 22 5.75 -1.48 7.30
N ALA A 23 5.03 -2.55 7.57
CA ALA A 23 5.57 -3.78 8.12
C ALA A 23 6.01 -4.79 7.07
N ALA A 24 5.71 -4.59 5.78
CA ALA A 24 6.22 -5.40 4.69
C ALA A 24 7.35 -4.71 3.90
N THR A 25 7.63 -3.43 4.19
CA THR A 25 8.75 -2.70 3.58
C THR A 25 10.06 -2.84 4.38
N ASP A 26 11.16 -2.93 3.65
CA ASP A 26 12.53 -2.81 4.11
C ASP A 26 13.01 -1.35 4.20
N ALA A 27 12.27 -0.40 3.57
CA ALA A 27 12.64 1.00 3.44
C ALA A 27 11.59 1.94 4.08
N VAL A 28 11.77 2.26 5.36
CA VAL A 28 10.88 3.17 6.12
C VAL A 28 10.75 4.56 5.48
N ALA A 29 11.82 5.06 4.84
CA ALA A 29 11.80 6.34 4.14
C ALA A 29 10.84 6.34 2.95
N VAL A 30 10.74 5.23 2.20
CA VAL A 30 9.80 5.10 1.07
C VAL A 30 8.36 5.09 1.58
N GLN A 31 8.10 4.42 2.70
CA GLN A 31 6.78 4.46 3.33
C GLN A 31 6.40 5.87 3.81
N ALA A 32 7.36 6.64 4.32
CA ALA A 32 7.13 8.02 4.73
C ALA A 32 6.76 8.91 3.54
N GLY A 33 7.36 8.69 2.36
CA GLY A 33 7.00 9.36 1.11
C GLY A 33 5.63 8.93 0.57
N TYR A 34 5.24 7.67 0.74
CA TYR A 34 3.94 7.15 0.31
C TYR A 34 2.78 7.58 1.23
N ALA A 35 3.00 7.64 2.55
CA ALA A 35 1.94 7.84 3.54
C ALA A 35 1.02 9.07 3.29
N PRO A 36 1.52 10.23 2.84
CA PRO A 36 0.69 11.39 2.49
C PRO A 36 -0.30 11.13 1.35
N TYR A 37 -0.01 10.20 0.44
CA TYR A 37 -0.83 9.92 -0.74
C TYR A 37 -2.05 9.03 -0.46
N ARG A 38 -2.11 8.36 0.70
CA ARG A 38 -3.28 7.53 1.11
C ARG A 38 -4.58 8.32 1.01
N MET A 39 -4.61 9.51 1.61
CA MET A 39 -5.81 10.35 1.67
C MET A 39 -6.26 10.86 0.29
N PRO A 40 -5.38 11.47 -0.54
CA PRO A 40 -5.72 11.82 -1.92
C PRO A 40 -6.24 10.63 -2.76
N MET A 41 -5.59 9.47 -2.68
CA MET A 41 -6.02 8.28 -3.43
C MET A 41 -7.44 7.84 -3.04
N LEU A 42 -7.72 7.72 -1.74
CA LEU A 42 -9.04 7.32 -1.26
C LEU A 42 -10.12 8.33 -1.64
N LYS A 43 -9.83 9.63 -1.56
CA LYS A 43 -10.75 10.69 -2.01
C LYS A 43 -11.02 10.65 -3.51
N ALA A 44 -10.05 10.18 -4.30
CA ALA A 44 -10.20 9.96 -5.74
C ALA A 44 -10.94 8.65 -6.08
N GLY A 45 -11.37 7.87 -5.09
CA GLY A 45 -12.10 6.62 -5.29
C GLY A 45 -11.23 5.38 -5.52
N VAL A 46 -9.91 5.47 -5.24
CA VAL A 46 -9.01 4.32 -5.31
C VAL A 46 -9.32 3.36 -4.16
N GLU A 47 -9.45 2.07 -4.47
CA GLU A 47 -9.48 1.00 -3.47
C GLU A 47 -8.04 0.63 -3.07
N LEU A 48 -7.68 0.92 -1.82
CA LEU A 48 -6.31 0.81 -1.34
C LEU A 48 -6.13 -0.38 -0.40
N TYR A 49 -5.14 -1.22 -0.70
CA TYR A 49 -4.76 -2.40 0.06
C TYR A 49 -3.28 -2.37 0.42
N GLU A 50 -2.98 -2.63 1.68
CA GLU A 50 -1.62 -2.69 2.22
C GLU A 50 -1.27 -4.11 2.64
N PHE A 51 -0.36 -4.74 1.89
CA PHE A 51 0.07 -6.12 2.06
C PHE A 51 0.76 -6.34 3.41
N LYS A 52 0.35 -7.39 4.13
CA LYS A 52 0.90 -7.78 5.43
C LYS A 52 2.12 -8.67 5.21
N PRO A 53 3.17 -8.57 6.06
CA PRO A 53 4.22 -9.57 6.06
C PRO A 53 3.61 -10.93 6.44
N VAL A 54 3.81 -11.94 5.59
CA VAL A 54 3.41 -13.32 5.91
C VAL A 54 4.25 -13.78 7.09
N GLN A 55 3.62 -13.98 8.25
CA GLN A 55 4.25 -14.75 9.32
C GLN A 55 4.19 -16.22 8.89
N ALA A 56 5.34 -16.86 8.75
CA ALA A 56 5.36 -18.30 8.52
C ALA A 56 4.67 -18.97 9.71
N GLU A 57 3.55 -19.65 9.46
CA GLU A 57 2.98 -20.59 10.42
C GLU A 57 3.98 -21.73 10.62
N GLY A 58 4.73 -21.69 11.72
CA GLY A 58 5.71 -22.73 12.04
C GLY A 58 6.70 -22.31 13.13
N ASP A 59 6.52 -22.87 14.33
CA ASP A 59 7.42 -22.88 15.48
C ASP A 59 7.89 -21.53 16.02
N GLY A 60 7.07 -20.95 16.91
CA GLY A 60 7.38 -20.65 18.33
C GLY A 60 8.76 -20.12 18.77
N ARG A 61 9.63 -19.66 17.87
CA ARG A 61 10.96 -19.14 18.18
C ARG A 61 11.17 -17.87 17.39
N ALA A 62 10.65 -16.77 17.95
CA ALA A 62 11.10 -15.44 17.58
C ALA A 62 12.62 -15.37 17.76
N ARG A 63 13.38 -15.46 16.67
CA ARG A 63 14.81 -15.14 16.67
C ARG A 63 14.91 -13.62 16.71
N THR A 64 14.81 -13.07 17.91
CA THR A 64 15.14 -11.68 18.23
C THR A 64 16.64 -11.47 18.07
N GLY A 65 17.09 -11.24 16.83
CA GLY A 65 18.40 -10.70 16.53
C GLY A 65 18.31 -9.17 16.46
N LEU A 66 19.12 -8.48 17.25
CA LEU A 66 19.13 -7.01 17.42
C LEU A 66 19.49 -6.22 16.13
N PHE A 67 19.74 -6.89 15.01
CA PHE A 67 20.21 -6.28 13.75
C PHE A 67 19.69 -6.96 12.46
N GLY A 68 18.57 -7.67 12.50
CA GLY A 68 18.02 -8.26 11.27
C GLY A 68 16.56 -8.63 11.42
N SER A 69 15.69 -7.99 10.62
CA SER A 69 14.31 -8.45 10.50
C SER A 69 14.30 -9.88 9.94
N PRO A 70 13.63 -10.85 10.59
CA PRO A 70 13.44 -12.17 10.00
C PRO A 70 12.68 -12.01 8.68
N SER A 71 13.22 -12.58 7.60
CA SER A 71 12.74 -12.57 6.21
C SER A 71 11.24 -12.24 6.09
N ARG A 72 10.93 -10.95 5.90
CA ARG A 72 9.57 -10.45 5.72
C ARG A 72 9.27 -10.57 4.23
N ALA A 73 8.23 -11.33 3.87
CA ALA A 73 7.78 -11.35 2.47
C ALA A 73 7.33 -9.93 2.07
N SER A 74 8.03 -9.36 1.08
CA SER A 74 7.77 -8.04 0.51
C SER A 74 7.30 -8.17 -0.93
N LEU A 75 6.34 -7.34 -1.33
CA LEU A 75 5.92 -7.22 -2.72
C LEU A 75 7.01 -6.46 -3.50
N HIS A 76 7.80 -7.18 -4.31
CA HIS A 76 8.78 -6.56 -5.21
C HIS A 76 8.31 -6.48 -6.67
N ALA A 77 7.19 -7.16 -6.99
CA ALA A 77 6.58 -7.12 -8.30
C ALA A 77 5.99 -5.72 -8.57
N LYS A 78 6.32 -5.15 -9.73
CA LYS A 78 5.72 -3.91 -10.24
C LYS A 78 4.94 -4.28 -11.48
N ALA A 79 3.62 -4.30 -11.32
CA ALA A 79 2.72 -4.76 -12.33
C ALA A 79 1.48 -3.87 -12.38
N TYR A 80 1.00 -3.61 -13.58
CA TYR A 80 -0.19 -2.82 -13.85
C TYR A 80 -1.10 -3.61 -14.77
N MET A 81 -2.40 -3.55 -14.49
CA MET A 81 -3.38 -4.30 -15.26
C MET A 81 -4.52 -3.40 -15.66
N ILE A 82 -4.92 -3.50 -16.94
CA ILE A 82 -6.01 -2.72 -17.50
C ILE A 82 -7.03 -3.71 -18.08
N ASP A 83 -8.28 -3.59 -17.62
CA ASP A 83 -9.45 -4.35 -18.07
C ASP A 83 -9.26 -5.88 -18.11
N ARG A 84 -8.37 -6.40 -17.26
CA ARG A 84 -7.94 -7.82 -17.26
C ARG A 84 -7.59 -8.35 -18.67
N SER A 85 -6.99 -7.49 -19.49
CA SER A 85 -6.63 -7.80 -20.88
C SER A 85 -5.23 -7.32 -21.27
N ILE A 86 -4.75 -6.27 -20.61
CA ILE A 86 -3.39 -5.74 -20.76
C ILE A 86 -2.69 -5.87 -19.41
N LEU A 87 -1.51 -6.49 -19.44
CA LEU A 87 -0.63 -6.59 -18.28
C LEU A 87 0.70 -5.92 -18.62
N VAL A 88 1.13 -4.99 -17.77
CA VAL A 88 2.44 -4.36 -17.83
C VAL A 88 3.25 -4.85 -16.64
N ILE A 89 4.44 -5.39 -16.85
CA ILE A 89 5.36 -5.80 -15.79
C ILE A 89 6.72 -5.14 -16.07
N GLY A 90 7.39 -4.62 -15.05
CA GLY A 90 8.69 -4.00 -15.25
C GLY A 90 9.41 -3.62 -13.98
N SER A 91 10.42 -2.75 -14.13
CA SER A 91 11.19 -2.16 -13.04
C SER A 91 10.66 -0.80 -12.58
N MET A 92 9.79 -0.16 -13.37
CA MET A 92 9.25 1.17 -13.10
C MET A 92 8.34 1.19 -11.86
N ASN A 93 8.65 2.06 -10.90
CA ASN A 93 7.89 2.24 -9.65
C ASN A 93 6.68 3.16 -9.77
N LEU A 94 6.46 3.79 -10.95
CA LEU A 94 5.54 4.92 -11.16
C LEU A 94 5.81 6.12 -10.24
N ASP A 95 7.08 6.39 -9.95
CA ASP A 95 7.51 7.60 -9.24
C ASP A 95 8.25 8.58 -10.18
N SER A 96 8.40 9.82 -9.72
CA SER A 96 8.93 10.92 -10.55
C SER A 96 10.38 10.65 -10.93
N ARG A 97 11.14 9.99 -10.04
CA ARG A 97 12.52 9.58 -10.26
C ARG A 97 12.62 8.48 -11.32
N SER A 98 11.80 7.43 -11.27
CA SER A 98 11.77 6.37 -12.28
C SER A 98 11.50 6.92 -13.67
N ALA A 99 10.67 7.96 -13.79
CA ALA A 99 10.35 8.59 -15.07
C ALA A 99 11.47 9.49 -15.62
N SER A 100 12.32 10.06 -14.76
CA SER A 100 13.27 11.12 -15.16
C SER A 100 14.74 10.77 -14.98
N LEU A 101 15.07 9.79 -14.14
CA LEU A 101 16.45 9.51 -13.70
C LEU A 101 16.87 8.05 -13.87
N ASN A 102 15.95 7.10 -13.87
CA ASN A 102 16.30 5.68 -14.00
C ASN A 102 16.15 5.19 -15.44
N THR A 103 17.00 4.22 -15.83
CA THR A 103 16.75 3.40 -17.02
C THR A 103 15.82 2.25 -16.62
N GLU A 104 14.58 2.30 -17.08
CA GLU A 104 13.56 1.31 -16.75
C GLU A 104 13.27 0.37 -17.93
N LEU A 105 12.88 -0.87 -17.64
CA LEU A 105 12.36 -1.82 -18.63
C LEU A 105 10.91 -2.16 -18.27
N ALA A 106 10.04 -2.19 -19.28
CA ALA A 106 8.68 -2.68 -19.14
C ALA A 106 8.33 -3.64 -20.28
N LEU A 107 7.68 -4.74 -19.94
CA LEU A 107 7.05 -5.66 -20.87
C LEU A 107 5.54 -5.41 -20.86
N VAL A 108 4.97 -5.10 -22.03
CA VAL A 108 3.53 -4.94 -22.22
C VAL A 108 2.98 -6.19 -22.89
N ILE A 109 2.08 -6.88 -22.21
CA ILE A 109 1.50 -8.15 -22.62
C ILE A 109 0.01 -7.93 -22.92
N TYR A 110 -0.35 -8.08 -24.20
CA TYR A 110 -1.73 -8.05 -24.66
C TYR A 110 -2.28 -9.49 -24.67
N SER A 111 -2.74 -9.97 -23.52
CA SER A 111 -3.30 -11.32 -23.39
C SER A 111 -4.28 -11.38 -22.23
N LYS A 112 -5.55 -11.65 -22.55
CA LYS A 112 -6.59 -11.88 -21.53
C LYS A 112 -6.27 -13.06 -20.62
N GLN A 113 -5.62 -14.10 -21.14
CA GLN A 113 -5.27 -15.27 -20.33
C GLN A 113 -4.25 -14.89 -19.25
N ILE A 114 -3.11 -14.33 -19.65
CA ILE A 114 -2.03 -13.95 -18.73
C ILE A 114 -2.49 -12.83 -17.78
N ALA A 115 -3.26 -11.86 -18.28
CA ALA A 115 -3.83 -10.82 -17.44
C ALA A 115 -4.80 -11.39 -16.40
N ASN A 116 -5.60 -12.41 -16.71
CA ASN A 116 -6.46 -13.04 -15.71
C ASN A 116 -5.67 -13.84 -14.66
N GLU A 117 -4.58 -14.50 -15.04
CA GLU A 117 -3.69 -15.18 -14.08
C GLU A 117 -3.08 -14.16 -13.11
N ALA A 118 -2.57 -13.04 -13.61
CA ALA A 118 -2.10 -11.94 -12.76
C ALA A 118 -3.23 -11.34 -11.90
N ALA A 119 -4.47 -11.32 -12.40
CA ALA A 119 -5.61 -10.80 -11.65
C ALA A 119 -5.94 -11.71 -10.47
N GLN A 120 -5.84 -13.02 -10.63
CA GLN A 120 -6.01 -13.99 -9.55
C GLN A 120 -4.91 -13.84 -8.48
N LEU A 121 -3.66 -13.57 -8.89
CA LEU A 121 -2.58 -13.27 -7.94
C LEU A 121 -2.88 -11.98 -7.15
N PHE A 122 -3.38 -10.95 -7.82
CA PHE A 122 -3.82 -9.71 -7.18
C PHE A 122 -4.99 -9.96 -6.21
N ASP A 123 -6.04 -10.64 -6.66
CA ASP A 123 -7.24 -10.98 -5.86
C ASP A 123 -6.84 -11.77 -4.59
N ASN A 124 -5.89 -12.69 -4.73
CA ASN A 124 -5.30 -13.42 -3.60
C ASN A 124 -4.49 -12.52 -2.65
N GLY A 125 -3.79 -11.53 -3.19
CA GLY A 125 -2.97 -10.58 -2.43
C GLY A 125 -3.79 -9.58 -1.62
N VAL A 126 -4.97 -9.18 -2.12
CA VAL A 126 -5.89 -8.26 -1.42
C VAL A 126 -6.84 -8.96 -0.45
N ALA A 127 -6.78 -10.29 -0.34
CA ALA A 127 -7.61 -11.05 0.58
C ALA A 127 -7.44 -10.52 2.03
N PRO A 128 -8.52 -10.42 2.84
CA PRO A 128 -8.48 -9.82 4.18
C PRO A 128 -7.43 -10.41 5.13
N ALA A 129 -7.12 -11.71 4.97
CA ALA A 129 -6.08 -12.39 5.72
C ALA A 129 -4.66 -11.89 5.39
N ARG A 130 -4.43 -11.43 4.14
CA ARG A 130 -3.11 -11.06 3.58
C ARG A 130 -2.89 -9.56 3.44
N ALA A 131 -3.94 -8.75 3.40
CA ALA A 131 -3.83 -7.30 3.30
C ALA A 131 -4.75 -6.58 4.30
N CYS A 132 -4.35 -5.38 4.67
CA CYS A 132 -5.24 -4.42 5.30
C CYS A 132 -5.90 -3.57 4.20
N ARG A 133 -7.23 -3.51 4.20
CA ARG A 133 -7.95 -2.51 3.40
C ARG A 133 -7.87 -1.16 4.13
N VAL A 134 -7.51 -0.11 3.41
CA VAL A 134 -7.44 1.26 3.95
C VAL A 134 -8.66 2.05 3.48
N GLU A 135 -9.35 2.70 4.40
CA GLU A 135 -10.57 3.46 4.11
C GLU A 135 -10.61 4.79 4.87
N LEU A 136 -11.43 5.72 4.37
CA LEU A 136 -11.77 6.92 5.11
C LEU A 136 -12.74 6.58 6.23
N ALA A 137 -12.47 7.09 7.42
CA ALA A 137 -13.38 6.98 8.55
C ALA A 137 -14.72 7.65 8.23
N SER A 138 -15.82 6.96 8.59
CA SER A 138 -17.14 7.56 8.48
C SER A 138 -17.29 8.75 9.44
N PRO A 139 -18.22 9.70 9.17
CA PRO A 139 -18.46 10.83 10.06
C PRO A 139 -18.75 10.40 11.52
N ALA A 140 -19.43 9.28 11.71
CA ALA A 140 -19.71 8.71 13.02
C ALA A 140 -18.43 8.26 13.74
N VAL A 141 -17.52 7.57 13.03
CA VAL A 141 -16.24 7.14 13.61
C VAL A 141 -15.36 8.35 13.94
N LEU A 142 -15.33 9.36 13.07
CA LEU A 142 -14.60 10.61 13.32
C LEU A 142 -15.10 11.34 14.57
N ALA A 143 -16.41 11.35 14.82
CA ALA A 143 -16.99 11.94 16.02
C ALA A 143 -16.55 11.20 17.30
N VAL A 144 -16.51 9.86 17.27
CA VAL A 144 -16.01 9.04 18.38
C VAL A 144 -14.53 9.33 18.63
N LEU A 145 -13.71 9.34 17.57
CA LEU A 145 -12.28 9.65 17.67
C LEU A 145 -12.04 11.06 18.22
N ALA A 146 -12.87 12.04 17.83
CA ALA A 146 -12.77 13.40 18.34
C ALA A 146 -13.08 13.51 19.84
N GLY A 147 -13.92 12.63 20.38
CA GLY A 147 -14.17 12.51 21.82
C GLY A 147 -13.00 11.90 22.59
N LEU A 148 -12.13 11.15 21.93
CA LEU A 148 -10.92 10.54 22.50
C LEU A 148 -9.69 11.47 22.45
N LYS A 149 -9.85 12.73 22.01
CA LYS A 149 -8.74 13.72 21.91
C LYS A 149 -7.95 13.90 23.21
N SER A 150 -8.55 13.64 24.37
CA SER A 150 -7.88 13.72 25.67
C SER A 150 -6.85 12.62 25.93
N THR A 151 -6.75 11.58 25.08
CA THR A 151 -5.83 10.44 25.29
C THR A 151 -4.54 10.52 24.46
N GLY A 152 -4.32 11.59 23.69
CA GLY A 152 -3.09 11.77 22.90
C GLY A 152 -2.95 10.84 21.70
N SER A 153 -4.04 10.17 21.26
CA SER A 153 -4.02 9.29 20.10
C SER A 153 -3.89 10.11 18.80
N PRO A 154 -3.04 9.68 17.83
CA PRO A 154 -2.94 10.35 16.55
C PRO A 154 -4.28 10.33 15.82
N MET A 155 -4.79 11.50 15.49
CA MET A 155 -6.09 11.70 14.83
C MET A 155 -5.94 11.49 13.32
N SER A 156 -5.77 10.24 12.90
CA SER A 156 -5.84 9.90 11.48
C SER A 156 -7.30 9.66 11.08
N PRO A 157 -7.80 10.28 10.00
CA PRO A 157 -9.11 9.96 9.44
C PRO A 157 -9.09 8.64 8.63
N LEU A 158 -8.03 7.85 8.77
CA LEU A 158 -7.85 6.57 8.08
C LEU A 158 -8.19 5.41 9.01
N ILE A 159 -8.80 4.40 8.41
CA ILE A 159 -9.13 3.13 9.06
C ILE A 159 -8.46 2.00 8.27
N TRP A 160 -7.83 1.08 8.99
CA TRP A 160 -7.32 -0.17 8.44
C TRP A 160 -8.19 -1.32 8.92
N SER A 161 -8.72 -2.12 7.99
CA SER A 161 -9.48 -3.33 8.28
C SER A 161 -8.78 -4.55 7.72
N THR A 162 -8.63 -5.60 8.53
CA THR A 162 -7.98 -6.87 8.16
C THR A 162 -8.61 -8.02 8.92
N GLU A 163 -8.39 -9.23 8.45
CA GLU A 163 -8.77 -10.45 9.14
C GLU A 163 -7.54 -11.11 9.76
N ASN A 164 -7.62 -11.47 11.04
CA ASN A 164 -6.67 -12.33 11.73
C ASN A 164 -7.46 -13.45 12.40
N ASP A 165 -7.05 -14.70 12.20
CA ASP A 165 -7.68 -15.88 12.82
C ASP A 165 -9.21 -15.97 12.59
N GLY A 166 -9.69 -15.53 11.42
CA GLY A 166 -11.11 -15.51 11.08
C GLY A 166 -11.91 -14.35 11.68
N VAL A 167 -11.26 -13.45 12.43
CA VAL A 167 -11.88 -12.28 13.06
C VAL A 167 -11.45 -11.01 12.34
N VAL A 168 -12.42 -10.17 11.99
CA VAL A 168 -12.16 -8.87 11.38
C VAL A 168 -11.76 -7.87 12.48
N HIS A 169 -10.57 -7.31 12.34
CA HIS A 169 -10.03 -6.27 13.20
C HIS A 169 -9.98 -4.93 12.44
N THR A 170 -10.26 -3.85 13.15
CA THR A 170 -10.27 -2.50 12.61
C THR A 170 -9.44 -1.57 13.48
N TYR A 171 -8.58 -0.76 12.86
CA TYR A 171 -7.60 0.10 13.52
C TYR A 171 -7.68 1.53 12.97
N ASN A 172 -7.50 2.53 13.83
CA ASN A 172 -7.41 3.96 13.47
C ASN A 172 -5.97 4.49 13.46
N PHE A 173 -5.01 3.57 13.57
CA PHE A 173 -3.57 3.80 13.42
C PHE A 173 -3.02 2.66 12.58
N ASP A 174 -1.86 2.86 11.95
CA ASP A 174 -1.20 1.79 11.18
C ASP A 174 -0.95 0.60 12.12
N PRO A 175 -1.66 -0.53 11.96
CA PRO A 175 -1.72 -1.60 12.97
C PRO A 175 -0.38 -2.27 13.21
N GLN A 176 0.57 -2.09 12.29
CA GLN A 176 1.89 -2.73 12.34
C GLN A 176 3.03 -1.72 12.49
N ALA A 177 2.69 -0.43 12.63
CA ALA A 177 3.56 0.58 13.21
C ALA A 177 3.60 0.38 14.74
N GLY A 178 4.36 -0.61 15.21
CA GLY A 178 4.69 -0.70 16.63
C GLY A 178 5.16 0.68 17.11
N LEU A 179 4.64 1.13 18.26
CA LEU A 179 4.71 2.49 18.82
C LEU A 179 6.04 3.26 18.59
N TYR A 180 7.16 2.56 18.46
CA TYR A 180 8.51 3.08 18.23
C TYR A 180 8.78 3.64 16.82
N ARG A 181 8.01 3.28 15.78
CA ARG A 181 8.27 3.73 14.40
C ARG A 181 7.60 5.05 14.01
N ASN A 182 6.49 5.43 14.67
CA ASN A 182 5.78 6.69 14.43
C ASN A 182 6.60 7.93 14.86
N VAL A 183 7.46 7.77 15.87
CA VAL A 183 8.35 8.85 16.35
C VAL A 183 9.44 9.16 15.32
N LEU A 184 10.00 8.14 14.66
CA LEU A 184 11.01 8.31 13.61
C LEU A 184 10.40 8.84 12.30
N THR A 185 9.14 8.53 11.98
CA THR A 185 8.46 9.08 10.79
C THR A 185 8.31 10.60 10.88
N GLY A 186 8.03 11.12 12.07
CA GLY A 186 7.99 12.56 12.32
C GLY A 186 9.35 13.25 12.13
N LEU A 187 10.45 12.57 12.45
CA LEU A 187 11.81 13.09 12.24
C LEU A 187 12.19 13.13 10.74
N PHE A 188 11.72 12.17 9.94
CA PHE A 188 11.97 12.15 8.48
C PHE A 188 11.04 13.07 7.69
N MET A 189 9.83 13.40 8.17
CA MET A 189 8.98 14.45 7.58
C MET A 189 9.57 15.87 7.73
N LEU A 190 10.52 16.06 8.64
CA LEU A 190 11.23 17.33 8.85
C LEU A 190 12.46 17.50 7.93
N LEU A 191 12.86 16.44 7.21
CA LEU A 191 13.91 16.52 6.20
C LEU A 191 13.28 16.85 4.84
N PRO A 192 13.84 17.80 4.07
CA PRO A 192 13.30 18.16 2.76
C PRO A 192 13.63 17.05 1.76
N VAL A 193 12.80 16.00 1.71
CA VAL A 193 12.96 14.87 0.77
C VAL A 193 12.05 15.01 -0.47
N ASP A 194 11.21 16.04 -0.51
CA ASP A 194 10.23 16.29 -1.60
C ASP A 194 10.84 16.60 -2.97
N SER A 195 12.16 16.68 -3.10
CA SER A 195 12.83 17.02 -4.35
C SER A 195 13.30 15.81 -5.18
N GLN A 196 13.22 14.57 -4.69
CA GLN A 196 13.82 13.40 -5.37
C GLN A 196 13.07 12.05 -5.21
N LEU A 197 11.80 12.05 -4.79
CA LEU A 197 10.93 10.86 -4.82
C LEU A 197 9.88 11.00 -5.92
#